data_AF-A0A6S6U8E3-F1
#
_entry.id   AF-A0A6S6U8E3-F1
#
_cell.length_a   1.000
_cell.length_b   1.000
_cell.length_c   1.000
_cell.angle_alpha   90.00
_cell.angle_beta   90.00
_cell.angle_gamma   90.00
#
_symmetry.space_group_name_H-M   'P 1'
#
loop_
_entity.id
_entity.type
_entity.pdbx_description
1 polymer ?
#
loop_
_entity_poly.entity_id
_entity_poly.type
_entity_poly.pdbx_seq_one_letter_code
_entity_poly.pdbx_strand_id
1 'polypeptide(L)'
;MSSFTAFTVSRLYEKCSKDREVFKSLKRALRKMFREFLVYHHSSLEYRAKILTLMIASNGEMCECEQKALKEIAESIYGNEIDRVELLIDTVIEYHSKIVTNNGLDFEHLIQLVGKETKEVPRFVSKIDMKLLKILHQCVNDEDERLFQERILEYLENLKDEYSTKSA
;
A
#
# COMPACT_ATOMS: atom_id res chain seq x y z
N MET A 1 22.64 -37.23 -10.55
CA MET A 1 21.99 -36.45 -9.47
C MET A 1 22.29 -34.97 -9.69
N SER A 2 21.60 -34.31 -10.63
CA SER A 2 21.90 -32.90 -10.98
C SER A 2 20.70 -32.13 -11.55
N SER A 3 19.46 -32.48 -11.18
CA SER A 3 18.28 -31.82 -11.79
C SER A 3 17.15 -31.47 -10.82
N PHE A 4 17.39 -31.47 -9.50
CA PHE A 4 16.32 -31.25 -8.52
C PHE A 4 16.27 -29.83 -7.91
N THR A 5 17.27 -28.98 -8.17
CA THR A 5 17.33 -27.61 -7.60
C THR A 5 16.88 -26.50 -8.56
N ALA A 6 16.69 -26.80 -9.85
CA ALA A 6 16.24 -25.82 -10.84
C ALA A 6 14.72 -25.78 -11.04
N PHE A 7 13.96 -26.71 -10.44
CA PHE A 7 12.51 -26.84 -10.65
C PHE A 7 11.65 -26.10 -9.61
N THR A 8 12.22 -25.69 -8.48
CA THR A 8 11.49 -24.99 -7.40
C THR A 8 11.53 -23.47 -7.51
N VAL A 9 12.57 -22.89 -8.13
CA VAL A 9 12.66 -21.43 -8.32
C VAL A 9 11.69 -20.94 -9.41
N SER A 10 11.42 -21.75 -10.44
CA SER A 10 10.50 -21.38 -11.53
C SER A 10 9.02 -21.33 -11.10
N ARG A 11 8.65 -21.98 -9.99
CA ARG A 11 7.25 -22.03 -9.49
C ARG A 11 6.88 -20.85 -8.56
N LEU A 12 7.86 -20.15 -8.00
CA LEU A 12 7.64 -18.95 -7.18
C LEU A 12 7.30 -17.72 -8.03
N TYR A 13 7.72 -17.69 -9.30
CA TYR A 13 7.43 -16.62 -10.26
C TYR A 13 6.07 -16.77 -10.99
N GLU A 14 5.37 -17.91 -10.85
CA GLU A 14 4.19 -18.22 -11.67
C GLU A 14 2.86 -17.67 -11.11
N LYS A 15 2.82 -17.18 -9.87
CA LYS A 15 1.55 -16.74 -9.24
C LYS A 15 1.23 -15.24 -9.37
N CYS A 16 2.16 -14.42 -9.86
CA CYS A 16 1.92 -13.01 -10.20
C CYS A 16 1.78 -12.78 -11.73
N SER A 17 1.95 -13.83 -12.57
CA SER A 17 2.15 -13.70 -14.03
C SER A 17 0.87 -13.55 -14.89
N LYS A 18 -0.33 -13.42 -14.32
CA LYS A 18 -1.56 -13.22 -15.11
C LYS A 18 -2.47 -12.22 -14.43
N ASP A 19 -2.20 -10.93 -14.64
CA ASP A 19 -3.23 -9.97 -15.08
C ASP A 19 -2.61 -8.60 -15.37
N ARG A 20 -2.02 -8.53 -16.57
CA ARG A 20 -1.45 -7.33 -17.19
C ARG A 20 -2.54 -6.38 -17.77
N GLU A 21 -3.83 -6.74 -17.67
CA GLU A 21 -4.92 -6.06 -18.38
C GLU A 21 -5.51 -4.86 -17.61
N VAL A 22 -5.64 -4.94 -16.28
CA VAL A 22 -6.28 -3.89 -15.45
C VAL A 22 -5.44 -2.59 -15.38
N PHE A 23 -4.11 -2.71 -15.49
CA PHE A 23 -3.18 -1.59 -15.34
C PHE A 23 -3.20 -0.56 -16.49
N LYS A 24 -3.69 -0.90 -17.69
CA LYS A 24 -3.56 -0.02 -18.87
C LYS A 24 -4.63 1.07 -18.94
N SER A 25 -5.87 0.78 -18.57
CA SER A 25 -6.97 1.76 -18.57
C SER A 25 -6.84 2.76 -17.41
N LEU A 26 -6.45 2.28 -16.22
CA LEU A 26 -6.23 3.08 -15.02
C LEU A 26 -5.15 4.15 -15.23
N LYS A 27 -4.02 3.79 -15.86
CA LYS A 27 -2.86 4.67 -16.11
C LYS A 27 -3.14 5.94 -16.94
N ARG A 28 -4.22 5.97 -17.74
CA ARG A 28 -4.64 7.16 -18.49
C ARG A 28 -5.54 8.08 -17.68
N ALA A 29 -6.37 7.55 -16.79
CA ALA A 29 -7.21 8.33 -15.88
C ALA A 29 -6.37 9.00 -14.77
N LEU A 30 -5.44 8.23 -14.17
CA LEU A 30 -4.54 8.66 -13.08
C LEU A 30 -3.75 9.94 -13.40
N ARG A 31 -3.18 10.06 -14.61
CA ARG A 31 -2.37 11.23 -15.04
C ARG A 31 -3.15 12.54 -15.18
N LYS A 32 -4.48 12.46 -15.28
CA LYS A 32 -5.35 13.65 -15.29
C LYS A 32 -5.73 14.02 -13.85
N MET A 33 -6.07 13.03 -13.04
CA MET A 33 -6.48 13.21 -11.63
C MET A 33 -5.38 13.83 -10.77
N PHE A 34 -4.13 13.34 -10.81
CA PHE A 34 -3.05 13.88 -9.96
C PHE A 34 -2.75 15.38 -10.18
N ARG A 35 -3.05 15.91 -11.38
CA ARG A 35 -2.80 17.31 -11.75
C ARG A 35 -3.83 18.28 -11.16
N GLU A 36 -5.06 17.83 -10.95
CA GLU A 36 -6.10 18.57 -10.24
C GLU A 36 -6.12 18.24 -8.74
N PHE A 37 -5.72 17.03 -8.36
CA PHE A 37 -5.90 16.46 -7.02
C PHE A 37 -4.81 16.79 -5.99
N LEU A 38 -3.52 16.77 -6.38
CA LEU A 38 -2.42 17.16 -5.46
C LEU A 38 -2.47 18.64 -5.06
N VAL A 39 -3.24 19.44 -5.80
CA VAL A 39 -3.28 20.88 -5.61
C VAL A 39 -4.20 21.27 -4.46
N TYR A 40 -5.24 20.49 -4.09
CA TYR A 40 -6.20 20.93 -3.06
C TYR A 40 -6.93 19.79 -2.28
N HIS A 41 -6.76 19.77 -0.95
CA HIS A 41 -7.70 19.31 0.11
C HIS A 41 -7.86 17.84 0.57
N HIS A 42 -7.13 16.83 0.08
CA HIS A 42 -7.37 15.43 0.51
C HIS A 42 -6.26 14.77 1.36
N SER A 43 -5.64 15.53 2.27
CA SER A 43 -4.49 15.05 3.07
C SER A 43 -4.73 13.72 3.83
N SER A 44 -5.97 13.48 4.27
CA SER A 44 -6.35 12.23 4.97
C SER A 44 -6.43 11.00 4.06
N LEU A 45 -6.86 11.18 2.79
CA LEU A 45 -6.89 10.08 1.81
C LEU A 45 -5.46 9.74 1.38
N GLU A 46 -4.67 10.76 1.09
CA GLU A 46 -3.28 10.63 0.72
C GLU A 46 -2.47 9.89 1.79
N TYR A 47 -2.63 10.27 3.06
CA TYR A 47 -1.98 9.60 4.17
C TYR A 47 -2.37 8.11 4.29
N ARG A 48 -3.65 7.78 4.10
CA ARG A 48 -4.09 6.37 4.06
C ARG A 48 -3.47 5.62 2.89
N ALA A 49 -3.40 6.25 1.72
CA ALA A 49 -2.77 5.65 0.56
C ALA A 49 -1.30 5.31 0.85
N LYS A 50 -0.55 6.21 1.49
CA LYS A 50 0.85 5.97 1.89
C LYS A 50 0.99 4.76 2.80
N ILE A 51 0.15 4.63 3.84
CA ILE A 51 0.18 3.48 4.75
C ILE A 51 -0.12 2.17 4.00
N LEU A 52 -1.15 2.16 3.16
CA LEU A 52 -1.51 0.97 2.37
C LEU A 52 -0.40 0.62 1.38
N THR A 53 0.23 1.61 0.75
CA THR A 53 1.38 1.40 -0.12
C THR A 53 2.58 0.82 0.63
N LEU A 54 2.86 1.22 1.88
CA LEU A 54 3.93 0.60 2.66
C LEU A 54 3.73 -0.91 2.79
N MET A 55 2.50 -1.34 3.08
CA MET A 55 2.17 -2.76 3.16
C MET A 55 2.31 -3.48 1.82
N ILE A 56 1.81 -2.91 0.72
CA ILE A 56 1.80 -3.58 -0.60
C ILE A 56 3.19 -3.56 -1.25
N ALA A 57 3.90 -2.43 -1.23
CA ALA A 57 5.20 -2.28 -1.91
C ALA A 57 6.31 -3.11 -1.26
N SER A 58 6.08 -3.62 -0.05
CA SER A 58 6.98 -4.55 0.63
C SER A 58 7.22 -5.86 -0.14
N ASN A 59 6.27 -6.26 -1.00
CA ASN A 59 6.32 -7.50 -1.79
C ASN A 59 6.81 -7.28 -3.24
N GLY A 60 7.14 -6.04 -3.62
CA GLY A 60 7.66 -5.68 -4.94
C GLY A 60 6.62 -5.67 -6.09
N GLU A 61 5.70 -6.63 -6.15
CA GLU A 61 4.59 -6.63 -7.11
C GLU A 61 3.24 -6.79 -6.41
N MET A 62 2.22 -6.06 -6.89
CA MET A 62 0.87 -6.13 -6.35
C MET A 62 0.07 -7.28 -6.98
N CYS A 63 -0.10 -8.36 -6.24
CA CYS A 63 -0.79 -9.57 -6.67
C CYS A 63 -2.32 -9.49 -6.50
N GLU A 64 -3.07 -10.44 -7.08
CA GLU A 64 -4.55 -10.42 -7.10
C GLU A 64 -5.15 -10.37 -5.69
N CYS A 65 -4.54 -11.08 -4.72
CA CYS A 65 -4.96 -11.05 -3.33
C CYS A 65 -4.90 -9.64 -2.75
N GLU A 66 -3.80 -8.93 -2.97
CA GLU A 66 -3.61 -7.57 -2.47
C GLU A 66 -4.55 -6.57 -3.15
N GLN A 67 -4.82 -6.75 -4.45
CA GLN A 67 -5.79 -5.92 -5.17
C GLN A 67 -7.20 -6.08 -4.59
N LYS A 68 -7.60 -7.33 -4.31
CA LYS A 68 -8.90 -7.62 -3.70
C LYS A 68 -8.98 -7.06 -2.27
N ALA A 69 -7.95 -7.30 -1.46
CA ALA A 69 -7.86 -6.78 -0.10
C ALA A 69 -7.87 -5.24 -0.08
N LEU A 70 -7.14 -4.58 -0.98
CA LEU A 70 -7.13 -3.13 -1.13
C LEU A 70 -8.53 -2.58 -1.44
N LYS A 71 -9.26 -3.24 -2.35
CA LYS A 71 -10.64 -2.87 -2.68
C LYS A 71 -11.56 -3.02 -1.47
N GLU A 72 -11.52 -4.15 -0.77
CA GLU A 72 -12.32 -4.39 0.43
C GLU A 72 -12.01 -3.37 1.53
N ILE A 73 -10.74 -3.02 1.72
CA ILE A 73 -10.30 -1.98 2.66
C ILE A 73 -10.86 -0.61 2.25
N ALA A 74 -10.75 -0.24 0.97
CA ALA A 74 -11.24 1.05 0.49
C ALA A 74 -12.76 1.19 0.67
N GLU A 75 -13.52 0.14 0.33
CA GLU A 75 -14.97 0.04 0.57
C GLU A 75 -15.29 0.10 2.06
N SER A 76 -14.49 -0.52 2.95
CA SER A 76 -14.71 -0.44 4.39
C SER A 76 -14.50 0.97 4.97
N ILE A 77 -13.60 1.76 4.37
CA ILE A 77 -13.24 3.11 4.83
C ILE A 77 -14.25 4.16 4.36
N TYR A 78 -14.75 4.04 3.12
CA TYR A 78 -15.59 5.05 2.48
C TYR A 78 -17.02 4.57 2.18
N GLY A 79 -17.34 3.31 2.47
CA GLY A 79 -18.65 2.74 2.24
C GLY A 79 -19.06 2.81 0.77
N ASN A 80 -20.23 3.40 0.52
CA ASN A 80 -20.81 3.53 -0.82
C ASN A 80 -20.35 4.82 -1.55
N GLU A 81 -19.39 5.58 -1.02
CA GLU A 81 -18.79 6.72 -1.74
C GLU A 81 -17.81 6.20 -2.82
N ILE A 82 -18.36 5.69 -3.93
CA ILE A 82 -17.60 5.02 -5.01
C ILE A 82 -16.41 5.87 -5.48
N ASP A 83 -16.62 7.16 -5.72
CA ASP A 83 -15.56 8.08 -6.17
C ASP A 83 -14.36 8.11 -5.21
N ARG A 84 -14.59 7.98 -3.89
CA ARG A 84 -13.52 7.98 -2.87
C ARG A 84 -12.85 6.64 -2.73
N VAL A 85 -13.60 5.56 -2.92
CA VAL A 85 -13.07 4.19 -3.00
C VAL A 85 -12.10 4.09 -4.17
N GLU A 86 -12.57 4.46 -5.37
CA GLU A 86 -11.75 4.45 -6.60
C GLU A 86 -10.52 5.33 -6.45
N LEU A 87 -10.69 6.55 -5.95
CA LEU A 87 -9.59 7.48 -5.73
C LEU A 87 -8.51 6.97 -4.76
N LEU A 88 -8.89 6.28 -3.68
CA LEU A 88 -7.93 5.69 -2.76
C LEU A 88 -7.13 4.57 -3.44
N ILE A 89 -7.82 3.66 -4.13
CA ILE A 89 -7.20 2.55 -4.87
C ILE A 89 -6.21 3.10 -5.91
N ASP A 90 -6.67 4.09 -6.69
CA ASP A 90 -5.90 4.78 -7.71
C ASP A 90 -4.60 5.42 -7.15
N THR A 91 -4.72 6.08 -5.99
CA THR A 91 -3.59 6.72 -5.33
C THR A 91 -2.57 5.68 -4.83
N VAL A 92 -3.04 4.57 -4.24
CA VAL A 92 -2.18 3.47 -3.79
C VAL A 92 -1.41 2.85 -4.95
N ILE A 93 -2.10 2.58 -6.06
CA ILE A 93 -1.50 2.02 -7.27
C ILE A 93 -0.45 2.97 -7.86
N GLU A 94 -0.71 4.27 -7.84
CA GLU A 94 0.26 5.26 -8.29
C GLU A 94 1.53 5.27 -7.43
N TYR A 95 1.40 5.32 -6.10
CA TYR A 95 2.56 5.30 -5.21
C TYR A 95 3.34 3.99 -5.32
N HIS A 96 2.65 2.86 -5.38
CA HIS A 96 3.28 1.57 -5.62
C HIS A 96 4.06 1.58 -6.94
N SER A 97 3.44 2.06 -8.03
CA SER A 97 4.11 2.17 -9.33
C SER A 97 5.34 3.08 -9.26
N LYS A 98 5.31 4.20 -8.50
CA LYS A 98 6.47 5.08 -8.35
C LYS A 98 7.63 4.38 -7.62
N ILE A 99 7.33 3.61 -6.58
CA ILE A 99 8.33 2.85 -5.83
C ILE A 99 8.95 1.76 -6.70
N VAL A 100 8.13 0.90 -7.31
CA VAL A 100 8.62 -0.23 -8.11
C VAL A 100 9.39 0.22 -9.36
N THR A 101 9.01 1.35 -9.95
CA THR A 101 9.72 1.91 -11.11
C THR A 101 10.85 2.87 -10.73
N ASN A 102 11.12 3.05 -9.44
CA ASN A 102 12.07 4.02 -8.90
C ASN A 102 11.93 5.43 -9.51
N ASN A 103 10.68 5.90 -9.61
CA ASN A 103 10.31 7.14 -10.30
C ASN A 103 9.81 8.20 -9.29
N GLY A 104 10.75 8.90 -8.67
CA GLY A 104 10.47 10.09 -7.84
C GLY A 104 9.87 9.80 -6.46
N LEU A 105 9.70 8.53 -6.08
CA LEU A 105 9.37 8.08 -4.74
C LEU A 105 10.06 6.73 -4.51
N ASP A 106 10.94 6.65 -3.52
CA ASP A 106 11.50 5.40 -3.05
C ASP A 106 10.81 4.94 -1.75
N PHE A 107 11.03 3.68 -1.36
CA PHE A 107 10.37 3.08 -0.22
C PHE A 107 10.80 3.72 1.12
N GLU A 108 12.07 4.07 1.28
CA GLU A 108 12.59 4.71 2.49
C GLU A 108 12.01 6.11 2.68
N HIS A 109 11.86 6.86 1.59
CA HIS A 109 11.20 8.14 1.56
C HIS A 109 9.72 8.02 1.98
N LEU A 110 9.02 6.98 1.53
CA LEU A 110 7.64 6.75 1.95
C LEU A 110 7.52 6.51 3.47
N ILE A 111 8.44 5.73 4.05
CA ILE A 111 8.51 5.55 5.52
C ILE A 111 8.68 6.90 6.22
N GLN A 112 9.63 7.72 5.75
CA GLN A 112 9.89 9.03 6.32
C GLN A 112 8.68 9.96 6.24
N LEU A 113 7.96 9.97 5.11
CA LEU A 113 6.74 10.76 4.93
C LEU A 113 5.65 10.32 5.92
N VAL A 114 5.42 9.01 6.08
CA VAL A 114 4.42 8.49 7.02
C VAL A 114 4.76 8.89 8.45
N GLY A 115 6.00 8.67 8.90
CA GLY A 115 6.42 9.04 10.25
C GLY A 115 6.31 10.56 10.51
N LYS A 116 6.73 11.37 9.55
CA LYS A 116 6.63 12.84 9.63
C LYS A 116 5.17 13.29 9.72
N GLU A 117 4.31 12.83 8.83
CA GLU A 117 2.90 13.23 8.78
C GLU A 117 2.11 12.74 10.01
N THR A 118 2.42 11.54 10.53
CA THR A 118 1.85 11.03 11.79
C THR A 118 2.15 11.99 12.94
N LYS A 119 3.39 12.46 13.02
CA LYS A 119 3.87 13.37 14.06
C LYS A 119 3.28 14.78 13.93
N GLU A 120 3.23 15.31 12.71
CA GLU A 120 2.82 16.70 12.44
C GLU A 120 1.30 16.88 12.46
N VAL A 121 0.53 15.83 12.15
CA VAL A 121 -0.93 15.89 12.02
C VAL A 121 -1.57 14.86 12.97
N PRO A 122 -1.88 15.22 14.23
CA PRO A 122 -2.34 14.26 15.26
C PRO A 122 -3.54 13.40 14.85
N ARG A 123 -4.47 13.96 14.06
CA ARG A 123 -5.65 13.20 13.57
C ARG A 123 -5.29 12.01 12.66
N PHE A 124 -4.08 11.98 12.10
CA PHE A 124 -3.61 10.89 11.24
C PHE A 124 -3.30 9.61 12.01
N VAL A 125 -3.00 9.71 13.30
CA VAL A 125 -2.82 8.55 14.19
C VAL A 125 -4.05 7.63 14.14
N SER A 126 -5.26 8.21 14.15
CA SER A 126 -6.52 7.47 14.04
C SER A 126 -6.72 6.74 12.70
N LYS A 127 -5.88 6.99 11.69
CA LYS A 127 -5.95 6.38 10.36
C LYS A 127 -5.06 5.16 10.23
N ILE A 128 -4.17 4.93 11.20
CA ILE A 128 -3.39 3.69 11.33
C ILE A 128 -4.31 2.63 11.93
N ASP A 129 -5.04 1.93 11.06
CA ASP A 129 -5.92 0.83 11.44
C ASP A 129 -5.21 -0.52 11.28
N MET A 130 -4.65 -1.01 12.38
CA MET A 130 -3.94 -2.30 12.41
C MET A 130 -4.82 -3.48 11.98
N LYS A 131 -6.15 -3.41 12.14
CA LYS A 131 -7.03 -4.49 11.70
C LYS A 131 -7.11 -4.55 10.18
N LEU A 132 -7.24 -3.39 9.53
CA LEU A 132 -7.26 -3.30 8.07
C LEU A 132 -5.91 -3.68 7.46
N LEU A 133 -4.81 -3.24 8.06
CA LEU A 133 -3.46 -3.54 7.55
C LEU A 133 -3.12 -5.02 7.65
N LYS A 134 -3.60 -5.72 8.68
CA LYS A 134 -3.43 -7.17 8.83
C LYS A 134 -4.15 -7.97 7.74
N ILE A 135 -5.13 -7.39 7.03
CA ILE A 135 -5.78 -8.07 5.88
C ILE A 135 -4.78 -8.20 4.73
N LEU A 136 -4.04 -7.12 4.42
CA LEU A 136 -2.99 -7.16 3.39
C LEU A 136 -1.89 -8.17 3.75
N HIS A 137 -1.60 -8.31 5.04
CA HIS A 137 -0.62 -9.27 5.53
C HIS A 137 -0.95 -10.73 5.23
N GLN A 138 -2.24 -11.07 5.14
CA GLN A 138 -2.68 -12.43 4.84
C GLN A 138 -2.39 -12.86 3.40
N CYS A 139 -2.03 -11.92 2.52
CA CYS A 139 -1.71 -12.22 1.13
C CYS A 139 -0.29 -12.78 0.93
N VAL A 140 0.59 -12.61 1.92
CA VAL A 140 2.01 -12.99 1.80
C VAL A 140 2.23 -14.43 2.21
N ASN A 141 2.83 -15.21 1.31
CA ASN A 141 3.14 -16.62 1.53
C ASN A 141 4.63 -16.88 1.73
N ASP A 142 5.49 -15.97 1.25
CA ASP A 142 6.93 -16.04 1.43
C ASP A 142 7.32 -15.59 2.84
N GLU A 143 8.25 -16.31 3.47
CA GLU A 143 8.62 -16.08 4.87
C GLU A 143 9.41 -14.77 5.03
N ASP A 144 10.27 -14.43 4.08
CA ASP A 144 11.10 -13.22 4.14
C ASP A 144 10.24 -11.97 3.90
N GLU A 145 9.34 -12.01 2.90
CA GLU A 145 8.35 -10.96 2.67
C GLU A 145 7.43 -10.78 3.88
N ARG A 146 7.01 -11.88 4.51
CA ARG A 146 6.14 -11.84 5.69
C ARG A 146 6.85 -11.16 6.87
N LEU A 147 8.11 -11.53 7.13
CA LEU A 147 8.93 -10.89 8.16
C LEU A 147 9.12 -9.40 7.88
N PHE A 148 9.28 -9.02 6.61
CA PHE A 148 9.41 -7.61 6.24
C PHE A 148 8.12 -6.83 6.51
N GLN A 149 6.96 -7.39 6.17
CA GLN A 149 5.67 -6.80 6.52
C GLN A 149 5.40 -6.73 8.02
N GLU A 150 5.79 -7.74 8.79
CA GLU A 150 5.69 -7.73 10.26
C GLU A 150 6.44 -6.53 10.85
N ARG A 151 7.64 -6.21 10.33
CA ARG A 151 8.40 -5.01 10.74
C ARG A 151 7.71 -3.69 10.38
N ILE A 152 7.02 -3.64 9.23
CA ILE A 152 6.25 -2.46 8.82
C ILE A 152 5.04 -2.29 9.76
N LEU A 153 4.35 -3.38 10.10
CA LEU A 153 3.25 -3.35 11.05
C LEU A 153 3.72 -2.89 12.44
N GLU A 154 4.84 -3.42 12.92
CA GLU A 154 5.46 -2.99 14.19
C GLU A 154 5.82 -1.50 14.16
N TYR A 155 6.41 -1.02 13.06
CA TYR A 155 6.71 0.40 12.88
C TYR A 155 5.45 1.29 12.96
N LEU A 156 4.38 0.90 12.27
CA LEU A 156 3.12 1.64 12.26
C LEU A 156 2.41 1.60 13.61
N GLU A 157 2.46 0.47 14.32
CA GLU A 157 1.92 0.32 15.67
C GLU A 157 2.68 1.21 16.66
N ASN A 158 4.00 1.22 16.62
CA ASN A 158 4.84 2.09 17.44
C ASN A 158 4.53 3.58 17.20
N LEU A 159 4.39 4.00 15.93
CA LEU A 159 3.95 5.35 15.59
C LEU A 159 2.57 5.65 16.18
N LYS A 160 1.64 4.71 16.08
CA LYS A 160 0.30 4.89 16.62
C LYS A 160 0.35 5.08 18.13
N ASP A 161 1.09 4.24 18.85
CA ASP A 161 1.18 4.27 20.31
C ASP A 161 1.89 5.54 20.81
N GLU A 162 2.99 5.93 20.15
CA GLU A 162 3.76 7.13 20.51
C GLU A 162 2.92 8.41 20.40
N TYR A 163 2.08 8.50 19.37
CA TYR A 163 1.34 9.74 19.06
C TYR A 163 -0.15 9.72 19.47
N SER A 164 -0.70 8.57 19.91
CA SER A 164 -2.10 8.50 20.40
C SER A 164 -2.35 9.30 21.68
N THR A 165 -1.32 9.52 22.49
CA THR A 165 -1.40 10.25 23.76
C THR A 165 -1.37 11.77 23.61
N LYS A 166 -1.03 12.30 22.42
CA LYS A 166 -0.97 13.75 22.14
C LYS A 166 -2.25 14.32 21.52
N SER A 167 -3.26 13.48 21.28
CA SER A 167 -4.55 13.85 20.68
C SER A 167 -5.70 13.97 21.68
N ALA A 168 -5.41 13.96 22.99
CA ALA A 168 -6.38 14.18 24.08
C ALA A 168 -6.31 15.62 24.61
#